data_AF-A0A0R3T6G4-F1
#
_entry.id   AF-A0A0R3T6G4-F1
#
_cell.length_a   1.000
_cell.length_b   1.000
_cell.length_c   1.000
_cell.angle_alpha   90.00
_cell.angle_beta   90.00
_cell.angle_gamma   90.00
#
_symmetry.space_group_name_H-M   'P 1'
#
loop_
_entity.id
_entity.type
_entity.pdbx_description
1 polymer ?
#
loop_
_entity_poly.entity_id
_entity_poly.type
_entity_poly.pdbx_seq_one_letter_code
_entity_poly.pdbx_strand_id
1 'polypeptide(L)'
;MKNSKLEAVWKPIEEGDKVIVQRGDNFQIVTIKSNKNLGVGKDKVPMSQLIGYPMGSTFLYDGTTVTQVKEEEITVNLEPYELESSRDNRNLLDRSDNQILTAEDIQSLRSTGFKGDVGVYINDLNFQNPIKKLNLVILFFEAIISKLVEKSTTFHMKTKYSQEKYLNKKKKNYLCIFTVRPHTTRNLCDMNMVCKAT
;
A
#
# COMPACT_ATOMS: atom_id res chain seq x y z
N MET A 1 4.03 26.90 33.03
CA MET A 1 3.20 25.70 32.75
C MET A 1 3.78 24.99 31.54
N LYS A 2 4.52 23.90 31.75
CA LYS A 2 5.10 23.14 30.63
C LYS A 2 3.96 22.33 30.01
N ASN A 3 3.50 22.73 28.83
CA ASN A 3 2.75 21.83 27.95
C ASN A 3 3.74 20.77 27.46
N SER A 4 4.05 19.79 28.32
CA SER A 4 4.69 18.55 27.87
C SER A 4 3.66 17.86 27.00
N LYS A 5 3.85 17.97 25.69
CA LYS A 5 3.19 17.14 24.69
C LYS A 5 3.28 15.72 25.23
N LEU A 6 2.16 15.14 25.68
CA LEU A 6 2.09 13.74 26.03
C LEU A 6 2.30 13.00 24.71
N GLU A 7 3.55 12.75 24.33
CA GLU A 7 3.84 11.78 23.30
C GLU A 7 3.28 10.47 23.84
N ALA A 8 2.17 10.03 23.26
CA ALA A 8 1.59 8.74 23.58
C ALA A 8 2.64 7.70 23.17
N VAL A 9 3.48 7.30 24.13
CA VAL A 9 4.47 6.26 23.93
C VAL A 9 3.69 4.97 23.86
N TRP A 10 3.34 4.57 22.64
CA TRP A 10 2.72 3.29 22.40
C TRP A 10 3.70 2.18 22.76
N LYS A 11 3.20 1.12 23.40
CA LYS A 11 3.98 -0.09 23.70
C LYS A 11 4.63 -0.60 22.39
N PRO A 12 5.91 -0.98 22.38
CA PRO A 12 6.51 -1.66 21.25
C PRO A 12 5.82 -2.99 20.98
N ILE A 13 5.82 -3.40 19.71
CA ILE A 13 5.30 -4.70 19.27
C ILE A 13 6.28 -5.78 19.72
N GLU A 14 5.80 -6.74 20.51
CA GLU A 14 6.58 -7.85 21.02
C GLU A 14 6.07 -9.21 20.48
N GLU A 15 6.91 -10.23 20.57
CA GLU A 15 6.49 -11.59 20.24
C GLU A 15 5.43 -12.10 21.23
N GLY A 16 4.37 -12.70 20.70
CA GLY A 16 3.22 -13.16 21.49
C GLY A 16 2.08 -12.14 21.62
N ASP A 17 2.31 -10.87 21.28
CA ASP A 17 1.27 -9.85 21.33
C ASP A 17 0.14 -10.16 20.32
N LYS A 18 -1.11 -10.03 20.79
CA LYS A 18 -2.29 -10.02 19.91
C LYS A 18 -2.49 -8.60 19.37
N VAL A 19 -2.49 -8.45 18.06
CA VAL A 19 -2.61 -7.17 17.38
C VAL A 19 -3.71 -7.22 16.31
N ILE A 20 -4.19 -6.05 15.93
CA ILE A 20 -5.13 -5.87 14.83
C ILE A 20 -4.37 -5.24 13.67
N VAL A 21 -4.27 -5.96 12.56
CA VAL A 21 -3.67 -5.47 11.33
C VAL A 21 -4.77 -4.86 10.48
N GLN A 22 -4.64 -3.59 10.10
CA GLN A 22 -5.55 -2.90 9.20
C GLN A 22 -4.88 -2.64 7.85
N ARG A 23 -5.55 -2.98 6.75
CA ARG A 23 -5.22 -2.55 5.38
C ARG A 23 -6.46 -1.89 4.75
N GLY A 24 -6.50 -0.56 4.74
CA GLY A 24 -7.69 0.18 4.33
C GLY A 24 -8.89 -0.20 5.21
N ASP A 25 -9.95 -0.71 4.58
CA ASP A 25 -11.18 -1.10 5.29
C ASP A 25 -11.14 -2.57 5.78
N ASN A 26 -10.07 -3.29 5.47
CA ASN A 26 -9.88 -4.69 5.89
C ASN A 26 -9.12 -4.74 7.21
N PHE A 27 -9.61 -5.56 8.13
CA PHE A 27 -9.02 -5.78 9.45
C PHE A 27 -8.78 -7.26 9.69
N GLN A 28 -7.68 -7.59 10.37
CA GLN A 28 -7.34 -8.96 10.73
C GLN A 28 -6.72 -9.00 12.13
N ILE A 29 -7.24 -9.88 12.99
CA ILE A 29 -6.66 -10.11 14.32
C ILE A 29 -5.60 -11.20 14.19
N VAL A 30 -4.36 -10.90 14.60
CA VAL A 30 -3.23 -11.82 14.48
C VAL A 30 -2.37 -11.78 15.73
N THR A 31 -1.78 -12.93 16.10
CA THR A 31 -0.75 -13.01 17.14
C THR A 31 0.63 -12.95 16.50
N ILE A 32 1.47 -12.02 16.94
CA ILE A 32 2.83 -11.83 16.43
C ILE A 32 3.71 -13.03 16.81
N LYS A 33 4.36 -13.63 15.82
CA LYS A 33 5.35 -14.70 15.98
C LYS A 33 6.50 -14.48 15.01
N SER A 34 7.73 -14.44 15.51
CA SER A 34 8.92 -14.08 14.72
C SER A 34 9.14 -15.01 13.50
N ASN A 35 8.83 -16.29 13.64
CA ASN A 35 9.01 -17.33 12.61
C ASN A 35 7.80 -17.52 11.67
N LYS A 36 6.86 -16.56 11.62
CA LYS A 36 5.68 -16.64 10.75
C LYS A 36 5.57 -15.43 9.84
N ASN A 37 4.88 -15.66 8.73
CA ASN A 37 4.50 -14.60 7.80
C ASN A 37 3.06 -14.16 8.05
N LEU A 38 2.85 -12.86 8.11
CA LEU A 38 1.57 -12.18 8.15
C LEU A 38 1.02 -12.05 6.72
N GLY A 39 -0.15 -12.63 6.46
CA GLY A 39 -0.83 -12.44 5.19
C GLY A 39 -1.54 -11.10 5.15
N VAL A 40 -1.04 -10.15 4.37
CA VAL A 40 -1.65 -8.82 4.20
C VAL A 40 -2.15 -8.70 2.76
N GLY A 41 -3.42 -9.01 2.53
CA GLY A 41 -3.97 -9.08 1.18
C GLY A 41 -3.31 -10.19 0.35
N LYS A 42 -2.55 -9.82 -0.70
CA LYS A 42 -1.83 -10.77 -1.56
C LYS A 42 -0.41 -11.07 -1.05
N ASP A 43 0.09 -10.25 -0.15
CA ASP A 43 1.50 -10.23 0.24
C ASP A 43 1.72 -11.01 1.54
N LYS A 44 2.86 -11.68 1.66
CA LYS A 44 3.26 -12.44 2.85
C LYS A 44 4.40 -11.72 3.54
N VAL A 45 4.08 -10.92 4.55
CA VAL A 45 5.03 -10.07 5.27
C VAL A 45 5.69 -10.84 6.40
N PRO A 46 7.03 -10.89 6.51
CA PRO A 46 7.69 -11.53 7.65
C PRO A 46 7.42 -10.76 8.95
N MET A 47 6.85 -11.41 9.96
CA MET A 47 6.49 -10.75 11.23
C MET A 47 7.72 -10.33 12.05
N SER A 48 8.88 -10.97 11.84
CA SER A 48 10.13 -10.60 12.50
C SER A 48 10.52 -9.13 12.29
N GLN A 49 10.17 -8.56 11.13
CA GLN A 49 10.47 -7.17 10.80
C GLN A 49 9.53 -6.15 11.47
N LEU A 50 8.47 -6.60 12.15
CA LEU A 50 7.52 -5.74 12.86
C LEU A 50 7.89 -5.56 14.34
N ILE A 51 8.68 -6.47 14.90
CA ILE A 51 9.02 -6.50 16.32
C ILE A 51 9.90 -5.29 16.65
N GLY A 52 9.59 -4.62 17.77
CA GLY A 52 10.31 -3.43 18.25
C GLY A 52 9.75 -2.09 17.77
N TYR A 53 8.91 -2.06 16.74
CA TYR A 53 8.20 -0.84 16.34
C TYR A 53 7.03 -0.53 17.29
N PRO A 54 6.68 0.76 17.50
CA PRO A 54 5.56 1.11 18.37
C PRO A 54 4.22 0.65 17.79
N MET A 55 3.30 0.19 18.64
CA MET A 55 1.92 -0.06 18.25
C MET A 55 1.29 1.20 17.65
N GLY A 56 0.39 1.01 16.68
CA GLY A 56 -0.21 2.09 15.90
C GLY A 56 0.61 2.51 14.68
N SER A 57 1.82 1.96 14.48
CA SER A 57 2.65 2.26 13.32
C SER A 57 2.05 1.75 12.01
N THR A 58 2.21 2.55 10.97
CA THR A 58 1.91 2.19 9.57
C THR A 58 3.18 1.77 8.86
N PHE A 59 3.08 0.73 8.06
CA PHE A 59 4.18 0.13 7.37
C PHE A 59 3.90 0.01 5.87
N LEU A 60 4.95 0.14 5.07
CA LEU A 60 4.99 -0.21 3.67
C LEU A 60 5.84 -1.47 3.49
N TYR A 61 5.31 -2.45 2.77
CA TYR A 61 6.04 -3.66 2.41
C TYR A 61 6.38 -3.68 0.92
N ASP A 62 7.67 -3.78 0.65
CA ASP A 62 8.25 -3.73 -0.70
C ASP A 62 8.45 -5.15 -1.27
N GLY A 63 7.81 -6.18 -0.73
CA GLY A 63 8.07 -7.57 -1.13
C GLY A 63 9.31 -8.22 -0.49
N THR A 64 10.24 -7.42 0.04
CA THR A 64 11.43 -7.93 0.76
C THR A 64 11.55 -7.34 2.16
N THR A 65 11.37 -6.02 2.27
CA THR A 65 11.56 -5.28 3.52
C THR A 65 10.31 -4.52 3.91
N VAL A 66 10.09 -4.41 5.22
CA VAL A 66 9.08 -3.57 5.84
C VAL A 66 9.73 -2.26 6.26
N THR A 67 9.14 -1.14 5.86
CA THR A 67 9.55 0.21 6.28
C THR A 67 8.40 0.88 7.03
N GLN A 68 8.72 1.53 8.15
CA GLN A 68 7.74 2.36 8.86
C GLN A 68 7.56 3.66 8.09
N VAL A 69 6.31 4.06 7.86
CA VAL A 69 5.95 5.22 7.05
C VAL A 69 4.96 6.10 7.81
N LYS A 70 5.07 7.42 7.62
CA LYS A 70 4.04 8.35 8.09
C LYS A 70 2.95 8.52 7.02
N GLU A 71 1.73 8.83 7.46
CA GLU A 71 0.58 8.99 6.55
C GLU A 71 0.81 10.09 5.50
N GLU A 72 1.49 11.16 5.90
CA GLU A 72 1.87 12.31 5.06
C GLU A 72 2.88 11.95 3.95
N GLU A 73 3.70 10.91 4.16
CA GLU A 73 4.73 10.48 3.20
C GLU A 73 4.16 9.55 2.11
N ILE A 74 2.95 9.02 2.33
CA ILE A 74 2.26 8.11 1.41
C ILE A 74 1.46 8.89 0.37
N THR A 75 0.95 10.07 0.75
CA THR A 75 0.29 11.02 -0.15
C THR A 75 1.34 11.72 -1.00
N VAL A 76 1.81 11.02 -2.04
CA VAL A 76 2.51 11.65 -3.15
C VAL A 76 1.58 12.73 -3.69
N ASN A 77 1.98 13.98 -3.52
CA ASN A 77 1.40 15.12 -4.23
C ASN A 77 1.75 14.95 -5.71
N LEU A 78 1.04 14.06 -6.38
CA LEU A 78 0.95 14.08 -7.82
C LEU A 78 0.32 15.41 -8.20
N GLU A 79 1.06 16.22 -8.95
CA GLU A 79 0.42 17.24 -9.77
C GLU A 79 -0.72 16.55 -10.53
N PRO A 80 -1.95 17.09 -10.47
CA PRO A 80 -3.08 16.48 -11.14
C PRO A 80 -2.76 16.41 -12.62
N TYR A 81 -2.45 15.21 -13.10
CA TYR A 81 -2.36 14.93 -14.52
C TYR A 81 -3.74 15.28 -15.10
N GLU A 82 -3.82 16.33 -15.92
CA GLU A 82 -5.05 16.66 -16.65
C GLU A 82 -5.28 15.55 -17.68
N LEU A 83 -5.92 14.49 -17.22
CA LEU A 83 -6.33 13.39 -18.07
C LEU A 83 -7.58 13.80 -18.82
N GLU A 84 -7.56 13.61 -20.14
CA GLU A 84 -8.77 13.68 -20.94
C GLU A 84 -9.81 12.73 -20.35
N SER A 85 -11.00 13.26 -20.05
CA SER A 85 -12.08 12.51 -19.44
C SER A 85 -13.38 12.75 -20.19
N SER A 86 -14.16 11.69 -20.33
CA SER A 86 -15.50 11.76 -20.90
C SER A 86 -16.51 12.28 -19.87
N ARG A 87 -17.67 12.74 -20.34
CA ARG A 87 -18.82 13.07 -19.48
C ARG A 87 -19.68 11.86 -19.15
N ASP A 88 -19.66 10.83 -19.98
CA ASP A 88 -20.52 9.66 -19.82
C ASP A 88 -19.80 8.33 -20.11
N ASN A 89 -20.45 7.23 -19.71
CA ASN A 89 -19.97 5.86 -19.86
C ASN A 89 -20.79 5.07 -20.91
N ARG A 90 -21.57 5.74 -21.78
CA ARG A 90 -22.59 5.06 -22.62
C ARG A 90 -21.97 4.13 -23.67
N ASN A 91 -20.77 4.47 -24.12
CA ASN A 91 -20.02 3.71 -25.12
C ASN A 91 -18.99 2.75 -24.49
N LEU A 92 -18.96 2.61 -23.16
CA LEU A 92 -18.08 1.66 -22.50
C LEU A 92 -18.68 0.26 -22.56
N LEU A 93 -17.97 -0.63 -23.25
CA LEU A 93 -18.32 -2.05 -23.32
C LEU A 93 -17.37 -2.85 -22.43
N ASP A 94 -17.93 -3.82 -21.71
CA ASP A 94 -17.13 -4.75 -20.90
C ASP A 94 -16.55 -5.85 -21.79
N ARG A 95 -15.25 -5.75 -22.07
CA ARG A 95 -14.51 -6.68 -22.94
C ARG A 95 -13.17 -7.02 -22.31
N SER A 96 -12.68 -8.23 -22.58
CA SER A 96 -11.40 -8.72 -22.05
C SER A 96 -10.18 -8.02 -22.64
N ASP A 97 -10.31 -7.36 -23.80
CA ASP A 97 -9.27 -6.60 -24.50
C ASP A 97 -9.15 -5.13 -24.01
N ASN A 98 -9.95 -4.74 -23.02
CA ASN A 98 -9.88 -3.41 -22.40
C ASN A 98 -8.55 -3.12 -21.69
N GLN A 99 -7.79 -4.17 -21.37
CA GLN A 99 -6.43 -4.10 -20.87
C GLN A 99 -5.50 -4.92 -21.77
N ILE A 100 -4.50 -4.25 -22.37
CA ILE A 100 -3.59 -4.88 -23.33
C ILE A 100 -2.53 -5.73 -22.63
N LEU A 101 -2.11 -5.34 -21.42
CA LEU A 101 -1.07 -6.06 -20.66
C LEU A 101 -1.61 -7.36 -20.07
N THR A 102 -0.85 -8.43 -20.25
CA THR A 102 -1.16 -9.75 -19.68
C THR A 102 -0.78 -9.83 -18.20
N ALA A 103 -1.26 -10.87 -17.52
CA ALA A 103 -0.86 -11.14 -16.14
C ALA A 103 0.65 -11.40 -16.01
N GLU A 104 1.23 -12.05 -17.02
CA GLU A 104 2.67 -12.33 -17.11
C GLU A 104 3.48 -11.04 -17.26
N ASP A 105 3.04 -10.11 -18.11
CA ASP A 105 3.66 -8.78 -18.25
C ASP A 105 3.60 -7.98 -16.95
N ILE A 106 2.49 -8.08 -16.20
CA ILE A 106 2.36 -7.39 -14.92
C ILE A 106 3.28 -8.03 -13.86
N GLN A 107 3.45 -9.35 -13.91
CA GLN A 107 4.37 -10.05 -13.02
C GLN A 107 5.83 -9.75 -13.37
N SER A 108 6.15 -9.63 -14.66
CA SER A 108 7.48 -9.22 -15.11
C SER A 108 7.74 -7.79 -14.67
N LEU A 109 6.82 -6.83 -14.86
CA LEU A 109 6.95 -5.45 -14.36
C LEU A 109 7.17 -5.36 -12.85
N ARG A 110 6.51 -6.22 -12.06
CA ARG A 110 6.77 -6.31 -10.62
C ARG A 110 8.18 -6.85 -10.35
N SER A 111 8.55 -7.94 -11.01
CA SER A 111 9.81 -8.62 -10.77
C SER A 111 11.02 -7.82 -11.26
N THR A 112 10.94 -7.20 -12.44
CA THR A 112 11.93 -6.28 -13.00
C THR A 112 11.96 -4.98 -12.23
N GLY A 113 10.82 -4.52 -11.70
CA GLY A 113 10.81 -3.44 -10.72
C GLY A 113 11.70 -3.63 -9.51
N PHE A 114 11.71 -4.87 -9.02
CA PHE A 114 12.54 -5.28 -7.90
C PHE A 114 13.93 -5.81 -8.29
N LYS A 115 14.23 -6.04 -9.60
CA LYS A 115 15.48 -6.71 -10.04
C LYS A 115 16.18 -6.15 -11.30
N GLY A 116 15.55 -5.33 -12.13
CA GLY A 116 16.07 -4.85 -13.41
C GLY A 116 16.31 -3.34 -13.39
N ASP A 117 17.38 -2.90 -14.07
CA ASP A 117 17.98 -1.55 -14.21
C ASP A 117 17.86 -0.58 -13.03
N VAL A 118 16.66 -0.30 -12.51
CA VAL A 118 16.42 0.42 -11.25
C VAL A 118 16.55 -0.48 -10.01
N GLY A 119 16.25 -1.78 -10.12
CA GLY A 119 16.33 -2.76 -9.02
C GLY A 119 17.77 -3.07 -8.56
N VAL A 120 18.76 -2.83 -9.44
CA VAL A 120 20.18 -2.83 -9.08
C VAL A 120 20.45 -1.73 -8.05
N TYR A 121 19.79 -0.57 -8.16
CA TYR A 121 19.97 0.55 -7.21
C TYR A 121 19.31 0.35 -5.84
N ILE A 122 18.44 -0.65 -5.65
CA ILE A 122 17.80 -0.90 -4.34
C ILE A 122 18.65 -1.81 -3.45
N ASN A 123 19.34 -2.78 -4.05
CA ASN A 123 20.21 -3.71 -3.32
C ASN A 123 21.64 -3.16 -3.15
N ASP A 124 22.13 -2.33 -4.08
CA ASP A 124 23.51 -1.82 -4.06
C ASP A 124 23.67 -0.46 -3.36
N LEU A 125 22.58 0.29 -3.16
CA LEU A 125 22.61 1.48 -2.33
C LEU A 125 22.19 1.12 -0.91
N ASN A 126 23.18 1.05 -0.01
CA ASN A 126 23.01 1.27 1.42
C ASN A 126 22.30 2.63 1.63
N PHE A 127 20.99 2.70 1.40
CA PHE A 127 20.17 3.87 1.67
C PHE A 127 20.08 4.00 3.20
N GLN A 128 21.09 4.66 3.78
CA GLN A 128 21.14 5.06 5.17
C GLN A 128 19.93 5.94 5.57
N ASN A 129 19.20 6.50 4.59
CA ASN A 129 18.04 7.34 4.82
C ASN A 129 16.73 6.64 4.35
N PRO A 130 15.83 6.25 5.29
CA PRO A 130 14.58 5.55 4.99
C PRO A 130 13.62 6.36 4.11
N ILE A 131 13.67 7.69 4.17
CA ILE A 131 12.78 8.58 3.39
C ILE A 131 13.09 8.47 1.89
N LYS A 132 14.36 8.39 1.52
CA LYS A 132 14.76 8.27 0.10
C LYS A 132 14.33 6.93 -0.49
N LYS A 133 14.42 5.86 0.29
CA LYS A 133 13.97 4.52 -0.12
C LYS A 133 12.45 4.51 -0.32
N LEU A 134 11.70 5.10 0.61
CA LEU A 134 10.25 5.22 0.53
C LEU A 134 9.81 5.95 -0.75
N ASN A 135 10.38 7.13 -1.01
CA ASN A 135 10.07 7.90 -2.22
C ASN A 135 10.36 7.12 -3.50
N LEU A 136 11.47 6.38 -3.55
CA LEU A 136 11.84 5.57 -4.71
C LEU A 136 10.84 4.43 -4.94
N VAL A 137 10.43 3.73 -3.89
CA VAL A 137 9.43 2.65 -3.99
C VAL A 137 8.08 3.20 -4.46
N ILE A 138 7.66 4.32 -3.90
CA ILE A 138 6.42 5.00 -4.28
C ILE A 138 6.45 5.38 -5.77
N LEU A 139 7.50 6.07 -6.23
CA LEU A 139 7.69 6.45 -7.63
C LEU A 139 7.67 5.23 -8.56
N PHE A 140 8.26 4.12 -8.11
CA PHE A 140 8.27 2.87 -8.86
C PHE A 140 6.84 2.31 -9.07
N PHE A 141 6.03 2.25 -8.01
CA PHE A 141 4.65 1.80 -8.13
C PHE A 141 3.80 2.75 -8.98
N GLU A 142 4.08 4.05 -8.96
CA GLU A 142 3.44 5.02 -9.84
C GLU A 142 3.79 4.78 -11.31
N ALA A 143 5.04 4.47 -11.62
CA ALA A 143 5.45 4.12 -12.98
C ALA A 143 4.70 2.88 -13.51
N ILE A 144 4.50 1.84 -12.68
CA ILE A 144 3.67 0.69 -13.04
C ILE A 144 2.24 1.14 -13.35
N ILE A 145 1.66 1.99 -12.51
CA ILE A 145 0.27 2.46 -12.69
C ILE A 145 0.15 3.28 -13.98
N SER A 146 1.12 4.15 -14.28
CA SER A 146 1.18 4.88 -15.56
C SER A 146 1.18 3.91 -16.73
N LYS A 147 1.99 2.86 -16.65
CA LYS A 147 2.06 1.87 -17.74
C LYS A 147 0.74 1.12 -17.94
N LEU A 148 0.02 0.82 -16.86
CA LEU A 148 -1.30 0.20 -16.92
C LEU A 148 -2.35 1.13 -17.54
N VAL A 149 -2.24 2.44 -17.30
CA VAL A 149 -3.13 3.45 -17.86
C VAL A 149 -2.89 3.61 -19.36
N GLU A 150 -1.63 3.75 -19.78
CA GLU A 150 -1.23 3.82 -21.21
C GLU A 150 -1.75 2.62 -22.02
N LYS A 151 -1.74 1.43 -21.41
CA LYS A 151 -2.14 0.18 -22.04
C LYS A 151 -3.62 -0.18 -21.83
N SER A 152 -4.42 0.76 -21.33
CA SER A 152 -5.88 0.62 -21.24
C SER A 152 -6.57 1.42 -22.34
N THR A 153 -7.36 0.73 -23.16
CA THR A 153 -8.10 1.31 -24.28
C THR A 153 -9.32 2.13 -23.84
N THR A 154 -9.83 1.89 -22.62
CA THR A 154 -11.07 2.54 -22.15
C THR A 154 -10.84 3.65 -21.13
N PHE A 155 -9.60 3.88 -20.69
CA PHE A 155 -9.34 4.75 -19.55
C PHE A 155 -9.67 6.22 -19.83
N HIS A 156 -9.31 6.74 -21.01
CA HIS A 156 -9.61 8.12 -21.43
C HIS A 156 -11.13 8.34 -21.66
N MET A 157 -11.86 7.31 -22.08
CA MET A 157 -13.32 7.36 -22.26
C MET A 157 -14.10 7.37 -20.93
N LYS A 158 -13.43 7.22 -19.78
CA LYS A 158 -14.08 7.24 -18.47
C LYS A 158 -14.29 8.67 -17.99
N THR A 159 -15.26 8.82 -17.11
CA THR A 159 -15.44 10.07 -16.34
C THR A 159 -14.28 10.30 -15.38
N LYS A 160 -14.00 11.57 -15.06
CA LYS A 160 -12.96 11.96 -14.11
C LYS A 160 -13.02 11.17 -12.79
N TYR A 161 -14.21 11.10 -12.19
CA TYR A 161 -14.44 10.32 -10.99
C TYR A 161 -14.11 8.82 -11.16
N SER A 162 -14.46 8.24 -12.31
CA SER A 162 -14.18 6.83 -12.61
C SER A 162 -12.69 6.58 -12.83
N GLN A 163 -11.96 7.52 -13.43
CA GLN A 163 -10.50 7.48 -13.56
C GLN A 163 -9.83 7.53 -12.19
N GLU A 164 -10.18 8.50 -11.35
CA GLU A 164 -9.65 8.62 -9.97
C GLU A 164 -9.96 7.37 -9.14
N LYS A 165 -11.18 6.85 -9.21
CA LYS A 165 -11.58 5.60 -8.56
C LYS A 165 -10.73 4.42 -9.04
N TYR A 166 -10.45 4.32 -10.33
CA TYR A 166 -9.57 3.28 -10.89
C TYR A 166 -8.14 3.40 -10.36
N LEU A 167 -7.56 4.61 -10.40
CA LEU A 167 -6.21 4.88 -9.90
C LEU A 167 -6.10 4.52 -8.42
N ASN A 168 -7.05 4.97 -7.58
CA ASN A 168 -7.08 4.65 -6.15
C ASN A 168 -7.18 3.14 -5.89
N LYS A 169 -7.96 2.42 -6.69
CA LYS A 169 -8.03 0.96 -6.64
C LYS A 169 -6.70 0.30 -7.01
N LYS A 170 -6.00 0.81 -8.03
CA LYS A 170 -4.68 0.29 -8.41
C LYS A 170 -3.63 0.61 -7.35
N LYS A 171 -3.55 1.85 -6.85
CA LYS A 171 -2.66 2.24 -5.75
C LYS A 171 -2.81 1.31 -4.55
N LYS A 172 -4.04 1.09 -4.06
CA LYS A 172 -4.32 0.16 -2.94
C LYS A 172 -3.93 -1.30 -3.21
N ASN A 173 -3.91 -1.74 -4.46
CA ASN A 173 -3.59 -3.11 -4.86
C ASN A 173 -2.09 -3.36 -5.08
N TYR A 174 -1.35 -2.34 -5.54
CA TYR A 174 0.09 -2.45 -5.81
C TYR A 174 0.92 -2.06 -4.60
N LEU A 175 0.50 -1.07 -3.82
CA LEU A 175 1.14 -0.70 -2.56
C LEU A 175 0.58 -1.57 -1.43
N CYS A 176 1.48 -2.29 -0.73
CA CYS A 176 1.13 -3.00 0.49
C CYS A 176 1.37 -2.12 1.70
N ILE A 177 0.37 -1.30 2.03
CA ILE A 177 0.39 -0.41 3.20
C ILE A 177 -0.58 -0.95 4.24
N PHE A 178 -0.11 -1.11 5.47
CA PHE A 178 -0.92 -1.60 6.57
C PHE A 178 -0.50 -1.00 7.90
N THR A 179 -1.45 -0.89 8.83
CA THR A 179 -1.24 -0.36 10.17
C THR A 179 -1.39 -1.47 11.19
N VAL A 180 -0.45 -1.59 12.12
CA VAL A 180 -0.54 -2.55 13.23
C VAL A 180 -1.08 -1.84 14.45
N ARG A 181 -2.30 -2.15 14.85
CA ARG A 181 -3.00 -1.53 15.98
C ARG A 181 -3.08 -2.46 17.20
N PRO A 182 -3.19 -1.89 18.41
CA PRO A 182 -3.38 -2.67 19.62
C PRO A 182 -4.77 -3.33 19.65
N HIS A 183 -4.90 -4.44 20.36
CA HIS A 183 -6.16 -5.18 20.55
C HIS A 183 -7.10 -4.52 21.59
N THR A 184 -7.37 -3.22 21.45
CA THR A 184 -8.26 -2.50 22.37
C THR A 184 -9.72 -2.64 21.98
N THR A 185 -10.63 -2.50 22.95
CA THR A 185 -12.08 -2.52 22.70
C THR A 185 -12.51 -1.52 21.63
N ARG A 186 -11.90 -0.32 21.63
CA ARG A 186 -12.14 0.70 20.59
C ARG A 186 -11.81 0.17 19.20
N ASN A 187 -10.61 -0.37 19.01
CA ASN A 187 -10.17 -0.88 17.70
C ASN A 187 -10.98 -2.11 17.25
N LEU A 188 -11.44 -2.93 18.20
CA LEU A 188 -12.36 -4.04 17.92
C LEU A 188 -13.75 -3.56 17.50
N CYS A 189 -14.27 -2.51 18.13
CA CYS A 189 -15.52 -1.87 17.72
C CYS A 189 -15.40 -1.26 16.32
N ASP A 190 -14.32 -0.53 16.04
CA ASP A 190 -14.06 0.06 14.73
C ASP A 190 -14.01 -1.02 13.64
N MET A 191 -13.29 -2.11 13.89
CA MET A 191 -13.29 -3.30 13.03
C MET A 191 -14.71 -3.83 12.78
N ASN A 192 -15.48 -4.06 13.85
CA ASN A 192 -16.82 -4.65 13.75
C ASN A 192 -17.82 -3.74 13.03
N MET A 193 -17.69 -2.42 13.16
CA MET A 193 -18.55 -1.47 12.45
C MET A 193 -18.26 -1.47 10.95
N VAL A 194 -16.98 -1.49 10.56
CA VAL A 194 -16.58 -1.49 9.16
C VAL A 194 -16.91 -2.83 8.49
N CYS A 195 -16.62 -3.96 9.14
CA CYS A 195 -16.85 -5.28 8.55
C CYS A 195 -18.34 -5.66 8.39
N LYS A 196 -19.25 -5.07 9.18
CA LYS A 196 -20.71 -5.30 9.06
C LYS A 196 -21.41 -4.43 8.02
N ALA A 197 -20.73 -3.39 7.51
CA ALA A 197 -21.29 -2.46 6.53
C ALA A 197 -21.19 -2.96 5.07
N THR A 198 -20.84 -4.23 4.87
CA THR A 198 -20.66 -4.92 3.57
C THR A 198 -21.48 -6.19 3.55
#